data_AF-A0A436GI61-F1
#
_entry.id   AF-A0A436GI61-F1
#
_cell.length_a   1.000
_cell.length_b   1.000
_cell.length_c   1.000
_cell.angle_alpha   90.00
_cell.angle_beta   90.00
_cell.angle_gamma   90.00
#
_symmetry.space_group_name_H-M   'P 1'
#
loop_
_entity.id
_entity.type
_entity.pdbx_description
1 polymer ?
#
loop_
_entity_poly.entity_id
_entity_poly.type
_entity_poly.pdbx_seq_one_letter_code
_entity_poly.pdbx_strand_id
1 'polypeptide(L)'
;MPRPTTSSPSQRMLRVAEQVRHALSETLQRGEIIDPLIENTVVSVSEVRMSPDLKVATAFVSPLGAKDTDAVVEALNKHAKFIRGRVS
;
A
#
# COMPACT_ATOMS: atom_id res chain seq x y z
N MET A 1 -21.62 11.51 -28.39
CA MET A 1 -21.10 10.16 -28.12
C MET A 1 -20.44 10.15 -26.74
N PRO A 2 -20.87 9.30 -25.79
CA PRO A 2 -20.13 9.10 -24.55
C PRO A 2 -18.81 8.38 -24.88
N ARG A 3 -17.69 8.91 -24.39
CA ARG A 3 -16.37 8.31 -24.57
C ARG A 3 -16.32 6.96 -23.83
N PRO A 4 -15.82 5.86 -24.43
CA PRO A 4 -15.72 4.60 -23.73
C PRO A 4 -14.81 4.77 -22.52
N THR A 5 -15.36 4.60 -21.31
CA THR A 5 -14.56 4.52 -20.09
C THR A 5 -13.89 3.16 -20.11
N THR A 6 -12.65 3.12 -20.57
CA THR A 6 -11.82 1.91 -20.51
C THR A 6 -11.72 1.47 -19.06
N SER A 7 -12.43 0.41 -18.69
CA SER A 7 -12.47 -0.16 -17.33
C SER A 7 -11.14 -0.82 -16.91
N SER A 8 -10.14 -0.83 -17.80
CA SER A 8 -8.84 -1.45 -17.57
C SER A 8 -7.80 -0.40 -17.17
N PRO A 9 -6.94 -0.68 -16.16
CA PRO A 9 -5.86 0.21 -15.77
C PRO A 9 -4.93 0.53 -16.94
N SER A 10 -4.53 1.79 -17.08
CA SER A 10 -3.53 2.16 -18.09
C SER A 10 -2.16 1.56 -17.75
N GLN A 11 -1.30 1.36 -18.76
CA GLN A 11 0.08 0.92 -18.52
C GLN A 11 0.83 1.84 -17.53
N ARG A 12 0.55 3.15 -17.58
CA ARG A 12 1.10 4.11 -16.62
C ARG A 12 0.64 3.82 -15.20
N MET A 13 -0.64 3.49 -15.01
CA MET A 13 -1.17 3.12 -13.69
C MET A 13 -0.53 1.84 -13.17
N LEU A 14 -0.38 0.81 -14.02
CA LEU A 14 0.26 -0.46 -13.63
C LEU A 14 1.73 -0.25 -13.24
N ARG A 15 2.46 0.55 -14.02
CA ARG A 15 3.85 0.89 -13.71
C ARG A 15 3.97 1.60 -12.36
N VAL A 16 3.16 2.64 -12.15
CA VAL A 16 3.19 3.41 -10.89
C VAL A 16 2.74 2.54 -9.72
N ALA A 17 1.72 1.70 -9.90
CA ALA A 17 1.27 0.74 -8.90
C ALA A 17 2.42 -0.16 -8.45
N GLU A 18 3.17 -0.74 -9.38
CA GLU A 18 4.29 -1.63 -9.04
C GLU A 18 5.44 -0.89 -8.36
N GLN A 19 5.75 0.33 -8.80
CA GLN A 19 6.75 1.17 -8.13
C GLN A 19 6.37 1.46 -6.67
N VAL A 20 5.11 1.85 -6.46
CA VAL A 20 4.57 2.11 -5.11
C VAL A 20 4.57 0.83 -4.28
N ARG A 21 4.19 -0.32 -4.86
CA ARG A 21 4.20 -1.63 -4.18
C ARG A 21 5.61 -1.99 -3.70
N HIS A 22 6.61 -1.83 -4.55
CA HIS A 22 8.00 -2.11 -4.21
C HIS A 22 8.50 -1.20 -3.08
N ALA A 23 8.29 0.11 -3.20
CA ALA A 23 8.71 1.09 -2.20
C ALA A 23 8.01 0.89 -0.85
N LEU A 24 6.72 0.55 -0.84
CA LEU A 24 5.99 0.18 0.37
C LEU A 24 6.57 -1.06 1.01
N SER A 25 6.80 -2.12 0.23
CA SER A 25 7.36 -3.37 0.73
C SER A 25 8.74 -3.15 1.35
N GLU A 26 9.59 -2.35 0.72
CA GLU A 26 10.93 -2.04 1.23
C GLU A 26 10.85 -1.23 2.53
N THR A 27 9.96 -0.24 2.60
CA THR A 27 9.77 0.59 3.80
C THR A 27 9.27 -0.22 4.99
N LEU A 28 8.35 -1.16 4.75
CA LEU A 28 7.86 -2.07 5.79
C LEU A 28 8.95 -3.05 6.24
N GLN A 29 9.78 -3.56 5.31
CA GLN A 29 10.89 -4.45 5.65
C GLN A 29 11.99 -3.79 6.47
N ARG A 30 12.26 -2.49 6.25
CA ARG A 30 13.25 -1.73 7.03
C ARG A 30 12.82 -1.47 8.47
N GLY A 31 11.54 -1.63 8.81
CA GLY A 31 11.04 -1.44 10.17
C GLY A 31 11.11 0.00 10.66
N GLU A 32 10.86 0.98 9.77
CA GLU A 32 10.91 2.41 10.13
C GLU A 32 9.67 2.89 10.92
N ILE A 33 8.64 2.06 11.06
CA ILE A 33 7.39 2.39 11.73
C ILE A 33 7.47 1.97 13.19
N ILE A 34 7.53 2.96 14.09
CA ILE A 34 7.58 2.72 15.54
C ILE A 34 6.16 2.44 16.04
N ASP A 35 5.77 1.17 15.99
CA ASP A 35 4.48 0.68 16.48
C ASP A 35 4.59 -0.79 16.90
N PRO A 36 4.31 -1.14 18.17
CA PRO A 36 4.45 -2.51 18.66
C PRO A 36 3.63 -3.55 17.87
N LEU A 37 2.48 -3.17 17.30
CA LEU A 37 1.67 -4.09 16.49
C LEU A 37 2.32 -4.39 15.14
N ILE A 38 2.97 -3.39 14.54
CA ILE A 38 3.58 -3.50 13.23
C ILE A 38 4.97 -4.12 13.33
N GLU A 39 5.78 -3.74 14.33
CA GLU A 39 7.13 -4.28 14.54
C GLU A 39 7.14 -5.79 14.77
N ASN A 40 6.12 -6.32 15.47
CA ASN A 40 6.02 -7.75 15.76
C ASN A 40 5.30 -8.55 14.66
N THR A 41 4.85 -7.89 13.59
CA THR A 41 4.05 -8.52 12.54
C THR A 41 4.74 -8.41 11.19
N VAL A 42 4.95 -9.55 10.53
CA VAL A 42 5.46 -9.55 9.16
C VAL A 42 4.33 -9.16 8.21
N VAL A 43 4.38 -7.95 7.66
CA VAL A 43 3.36 -7.44 6.71
C VAL A 43 3.83 -7.63 5.27
N SER A 44 3.04 -8.34 4.46
CA SER A 44 3.28 -8.47 3.02
C SER A 44 2.35 -7.55 2.22
N VAL A 45 2.83 -6.98 1.12
CA VAL A 45 2.05 -6.15 0.19
C VAL A 45 1.76 -6.97 -1.07
N SER A 46 0.51 -7.40 -1.24
CA SER A 46 0.08 -8.26 -2.34
C SER A 46 -0.06 -7.49 -3.65
N GLU A 47 -0.78 -6.37 -3.61
CA GLU A 47 -0.97 -5.51 -4.78
C GLU A 47 -1.22 -4.05 -4.37
N VAL A 48 -1.02 -3.13 -5.30
CA VAL A 48 -1.40 -1.73 -5.16
C VAL A 48 -2.27 -1.35 -6.34
N ARG A 49 -3.39 -0.66 -6.08
CA ARG A 49 -4.26 -0.11 -7.11
C ARG A 49 -4.16 1.40 -7.12
N MET A 50 -3.80 1.95 -8.28
CA MET A 50 -3.77 3.40 -8.49
C MET A 50 -5.10 3.89 -9.02
N SER A 51 -5.54 5.06 -8.57
CA SER A 51 -6.63 5.81 -9.19
C SER A 51 -6.23 6.32 -10.58
N PRO A 52 -7.20 6.61 -11.49
CA PRO A 52 -6.89 7.11 -12.83
C PRO A 52 -6.10 8.43 -12.86
N ASP A 53 -6.28 9.26 -11.83
CA ASP A 53 -5.54 10.52 -11.64
C ASP A 53 -4.20 10.33 -10.91
N LEU A 54 -3.84 9.09 -10.54
CA LEU A 54 -2.62 8.70 -9.82
C LEU A 54 -2.43 9.37 -8.44
N LYS A 55 -3.46 10.01 -7.90
CA LYS A 55 -3.38 10.70 -6.60
C LYS A 55 -3.64 9.79 -5.41
N VAL A 56 -4.40 8.72 -5.63
CA VAL A 56 -4.79 7.76 -4.60
C VAL A 56 -4.21 6.39 -4.95
N ALA A 57 -3.52 5.80 -3.98
CA ALA A 57 -3.03 4.43 -4.05
C ALA A 57 -3.72 3.62 -2.95
N THR A 58 -4.35 2.52 -3.31
CA THR A 58 -4.91 1.54 -2.36
C THR A 58 -3.99 0.34 -2.31
N ALA A 59 -3.32 0.13 -1.18
CA ALA A 59 -2.44 -1.01 -0.97
C ALA A 59 -3.21 -2.15 -0.30
N PHE A 60 -3.09 -3.35 -0.85
CA PHE A 60 -3.64 -4.58 -0.29
C PHE A 60 -2.52 -5.30 0.45
N VAL A 61 -2.72 -5.47 1.76
CA VAL A 61 -1.71 -6.01 2.66
C VAL A 61 -2.24 -7.26 3.36
N SER A 62 -1.34 -8.19 3.64
CA SER A 62 -1.62 -9.40 4.41
C SER A 62 -0.59 -9.53 5.54
N PRO A 63 -0.99 -9.32 6.80
CA PRO A 63 -0.14 -9.57 7.96
C PRO A 63 -0.04 -11.07 8.21
N LEU A 64 1.18 -11.59 8.18
CA LEU A 64 1.48 -13.00 8.43
C LEU A 64 1.64 -13.22 9.93
N GLY A 65 0.92 -14.21 10.46
CA GLY A 65 1.01 -14.61 11.88
C GLY A 65 0.29 -13.68 12.87
N ALA A 66 -0.38 -12.62 12.40
CA ALA A 66 -1.20 -11.77 13.26
C ALA A 66 -2.52 -12.45 13.63
N LYS A 67 -2.85 -12.46 14.93
CA LYS A 67 -4.18 -12.91 15.40
C LYS A 67 -5.29 -11.94 15.04
N ASP A 68 -4.95 -10.65 14.95
CA ASP A 68 -5.90 -9.57 14.70
C ASP A 68 -5.43 -8.75 13.49
N THR A 69 -5.93 -9.13 12.32
CA THR A 69 -5.59 -8.48 11.05
C THR A 69 -6.13 -7.06 10.99
N ASP A 70 -7.31 -6.81 11.55
CA ASP A 70 -7.98 -5.51 11.50
C ASP A 70 -7.23 -4.48 12.34
N ALA A 71 -6.74 -4.87 13.52
CA ALA A 71 -5.90 -4.00 14.36
C ALA A 71 -4.59 -3.59 13.64
N VAL A 72 -3.96 -4.51 12.90
CA VAL A 72 -2.73 -4.19 12.13
C VAL A 72 -3.04 -3.25 10.97
N VAL A 73 -4.15 -3.46 10.27
CA VAL A 73 -4.60 -2.56 9.19
C VAL A 73 -4.92 -1.17 9.73
N GLU A 74 -5.56 -1.08 10.90
CA GLU A 74 -5.84 0.20 11.57
C GLU A 74 -4.54 0.92 11.97
N ALA A 75 -3.56 0.19 12.53
CA ALA A 75 -2.25 0.73 12.85
C ALA A 75 -1.54 1.27 11.59
N LEU A 76 -1.53 0.51 10.50
CA LEU A 76 -0.96 0.95 9.23
C LEU A 76 -1.66 2.21 8.69
N ASN A 77 -2.98 2.29 8.82
CA ASN A 77 -3.74 3.48 8.41
C ASN A 77 -3.40 4.72 9.25
N LYS A 78 -3.17 4.57 10.57
CA LYS A 78 -2.71 5.67 11.44
C LYS A 78 -1.35 6.22 10.98
N HIS A 79 -0.48 5.35 10.49
CA HIS A 79 0.86 5.71 10.00
C HIS A 79 0.92 6.04 8.50
N ALA A 80 -0.20 6.05 7.79
CA ALA A 80 -0.24 6.24 6.33
C ALA A 80 0.45 7.54 5.86
N LYS A 81 0.34 8.62 6.64
CA LYS A 81 1.01 9.90 6.32
C LYS A 81 2.53 9.79 6.39
N PHE A 82 3.05 9.08 7.38
CA PHE A 82 4.47 8.83 7.55
C PHE A 82 5.00 7.95 6.41
N ILE A 83 4.32 6.83 6.14
CA ILE A 83 4.66 5.90 5.06
C ILE A 83 4.69 6.63 3.71
N ARG A 84 3.69 7.47 3.42
CA ARG A 84 3.65 8.26 2.18
C ARG A 84 4.86 9.18 2.02
N GLY A 85 5.39 9.74 3.12
CA GLY A 85 6.59 10.59 3.10
C GLY A 85 7.91 9.83 2.86
N ARG A 86 7.89 8.49 2.92
CA ARG A 86 9.05 7.62 2.65
C ARG A 86 9.02 6.97 1.27
N VAL A 87 7.85 6.93 0.66
CA VAL A 87 7.57 6.29 -0.65
C VAL A 87 7.60 7.32 -1.80
N SER A 88 7.89 8.59 -1.51
CA SER A 88 7.92 9.70 -2.48
C SER A 88 9.18 9.75 -3.34
#